data_AF-A0A7C4KZY1-F1
#
_entry.id   AF-A0A7C4KZY1-F1
#
_cell.length_a   1.000
_cell.length_b   1.000
_cell.length_c   1.000
_cell.angle_alpha   90.00
_cell.angle_beta   90.00
_cell.angle_gamma   90.00
#
_symmetry.space_group_name_H-M   'P 1'
#
loop_
_entity.id
_entity.type
_entity.pdbx_description
1 polymer ?
#
loop_
_entity_poly.entity_id
_entity_poly.type
_entity_poly.pdbx_seq_one_letter_code
_entity_poly.pdbx_strand_id
1 'polypeptide(L)'
;MKKRAGIDWLGGLIILLTAATAGIHISLLFPDVVFILNGLGFLSLAAAYFLPIPLFVQRRKWVAWAYVGYTLVTILLWVAIGERSTLGYLTKAIEIALLISVWLDYRRR
;
A
#
# COMPACT_ATOMS: atom_id res chain seq x y z
N MET A 1 28.24 -5.74 -10.82
CA MET A 1 27.06 -4.92 -10.47
C MET A 1 25.80 -5.68 -10.88
N LYS A 2 25.03 -6.26 -9.94
CA LYS A 2 23.74 -6.89 -10.26
C LYS A 2 22.76 -5.80 -10.73
N LYS A 3 22.33 -5.86 -11.99
CA LYS A 3 21.25 -5.02 -12.53
C LYS A 3 20.06 -5.12 -11.57
N ARG A 4 19.63 -4.01 -10.99
CA ARG A 4 18.33 -3.97 -10.30
C ARG A 4 17.28 -4.20 -11.38
N ALA A 5 16.63 -5.37 -11.33
CA ALA A 5 15.46 -5.62 -12.16
C ALA A 5 14.46 -4.48 -11.92
N GLY A 6 13.94 -3.90 -13.02
CA GLY A 6 12.96 -2.82 -12.98
C GLY A 6 11.66 -3.24 -12.26
N ILE A 7 10.63 -2.41 -12.40
CA ILE A 7 9.29 -2.76 -11.95
C ILE A 7 8.86 -3.98 -12.77
N ASP A 8 8.75 -5.13 -12.12
CA ASP A 8 8.22 -6.37 -12.69
C ASP A 8 6.69 -6.37 -12.58
N TRP A 9 6.04 -7.41 -13.08
CA TRP A 9 4.57 -7.49 -13.07
C TRP A 9 3.99 -7.36 -11.65
N LEU A 10 4.67 -7.91 -10.64
CA LEU A 10 4.23 -7.83 -9.26
C LEU A 10 4.41 -6.41 -8.71
N GLY A 11 5.53 -5.75 -9.02
CA GLY A 11 5.72 -4.34 -8.70
C GLY A 11 4.65 -3.44 -9.35
N GLY A 12 4.32 -3.70 -10.62
CA GLY A 12 3.26 -2.97 -11.33
C GLY A 12 1.88 -3.17 -10.67
N LEU A 13 1.57 -4.40 -10.26
CA LEU A 13 0.35 -4.71 -9.52
C LEU A 13 0.28 -3.97 -8.18
N ILE A 14 1.38 -3.95 -7.42
CA ILE A 14 1.45 -3.21 -6.15
C ILE A 14 1.13 -1.73 -6.40
N ILE A 15 1.76 -1.10 -7.40
CA ILE A 15 1.53 0.31 -7.73
C ILE A 15 0.06 0.57 -8.08
N LEU A 16 -0.54 -0.30 -8.90
CA LEU A 16 -1.95 -0.17 -9.31
C LEU A 16 -2.90 -0.30 -8.11
N LEU A 17 -2.70 -1.32 -7.26
CA LEU A 17 -3.51 -1.52 -6.05
C LEU A 17 -3.31 -0.38 -5.04
N THR A 18 -2.09 0.16 -4.93
CA THR A 18 -1.80 1.35 -4.12
C THR A 18 -2.61 2.53 -4.61
N ALA A 19 -2.54 2.82 -5.91
CA ALA A 19 -3.21 3.97 -6.50
C ALA A 19 -4.73 3.87 -6.35
N ALA A 20 -5.30 2.69 -6.57
CA ALA A 20 -6.72 2.43 -6.35
C ALA A 20 -7.12 2.66 -4.87
N THR A 21 -6.36 2.08 -3.94
CA THR A 21 -6.60 2.24 -2.49
C THR A 21 -6.49 3.70 -2.05
N ALA A 22 -5.45 4.41 -2.50
CA ALA A 22 -5.23 5.81 -2.18
C ALA A 22 -6.32 6.72 -2.76
N GLY A 23 -6.72 6.48 -4.02
CA GLY A 23 -7.80 7.22 -4.67
C GLY A 23 -9.12 7.07 -3.93
N ILE A 24 -9.47 5.84 -3.51
CA ILE A 24 -10.66 5.60 -2.69
C ILE A 24 -10.57 6.34 -1.36
N HIS A 25 -9.47 6.21 -0.61
CA HIS A 25 -9.35 6.90 0.68
C HIS A 25 -9.43 8.42 0.54
N ILE A 26 -8.77 9.01 -0.45
CA ILE A 26 -8.80 10.47 -0.65
C ILE A 26 -10.20 10.96 -1.04
N SER A 27 -10.93 10.20 -1.87
CA SER A 27 -12.22 10.64 -2.42
C SER A 27 -13.43 10.31 -1.57
N LEU A 28 -13.39 9.20 -0.81
CA LEU A 28 -14.58 8.64 -0.16
C LEU A 28 -15.26 9.61 0.81
N LEU A 29 -14.47 10.31 1.63
CA LEU A 29 -14.97 11.25 2.64
C LEU A 29 -14.40 12.66 2.46
N PHE A 30 -13.99 13.03 1.25
CA PHE A 30 -13.36 14.33 1.01
C PHE A 30 -14.23 15.48 1.55
N PRO A 31 -13.67 16.46 2.30
CA PRO A 31 -12.25 16.70 2.58
C PRO A 31 -11.76 16.17 3.95
N ASP A 32 -12.24 15.02 4.42
CA ASP A 32 -11.81 14.43 5.69
C ASP A 32 -10.30 14.21 5.72
N VAL A 33 -9.64 14.84 6.70
CA VAL A 33 -8.18 14.88 6.80
C VAL A 33 -7.61 13.50 7.09
N VAL A 34 -8.28 12.68 7.90
CA VAL A 34 -7.79 11.34 8.26
C VAL A 34 -7.80 10.43 7.04
N PHE A 35 -8.85 10.49 6.23
CA PHE A 35 -8.97 9.74 4.99
C PHE A 35 -7.98 10.21 3.91
N ILE A 36 -7.76 11.52 3.78
CA ILE A 36 -6.74 12.06 2.88
C ILE A 36 -5.33 11.60 3.30
N LEU A 37 -5.00 11.71 4.60
CA LEU A 37 -3.72 11.25 5.14
C LEU A 37 -3.55 9.74 4.96
N ASN A 38 -4.64 8.98 4.99
CA ASN A 38 -4.59 7.54 4.73
C ASN A 38 -4.12 7.24 3.29
N GLY A 39 -4.76 7.86 2.30
CA GLY A 39 -4.34 7.72 0.91
C GLY A 39 -2.92 8.21 0.64
N LEU A 40 -2.52 9.34 1.25
CA LEU A 40 -1.14 9.84 1.16
C LEU A 40 -0.14 8.90 1.84
N GLY A 41 -0.52 8.20 2.92
CA GLY A 41 0.29 7.17 3.56
C GLY A 41 0.61 6.02 2.61
N PHE A 42 -0.40 5.50 1.92
CA PHE A 42 -0.23 4.48 0.88
C PHE A 42 0.72 4.93 -0.23
N LEU A 43 0.51 6.12 -0.79
CA LEU A 43 1.36 6.67 -1.86
C LEU A 43 2.81 6.87 -1.39
N SER A 44 2.99 7.37 -0.17
CA SER A 44 4.31 7.60 0.43
C SER A 44 5.07 6.28 0.65
N LEU A 45 4.37 5.23 1.10
CA LEU A 45 4.95 3.90 1.29
C LEU A 45 5.32 3.25 -0.04
N ALA A 46 4.49 3.37 -1.07
CA ALA A 46 4.84 2.89 -2.41
C ALA A 46 6.06 3.65 -2.99
N ALA A 47 6.10 4.97 -2.84
CA ALA A 47 7.24 5.78 -3.23
C ALA A 47 8.51 5.32 -2.49
N ALA A 48 8.46 5.13 -1.17
CA ALA A 48 9.59 4.61 -0.40
C ALA A 48 10.01 3.20 -0.83
N TYR A 49 9.05 2.36 -1.21
CA TYR A 49 9.31 0.96 -1.60
C TYR A 49 9.97 0.83 -2.97
N PHE A 50 9.62 1.68 -3.94
CA PHE A 50 10.09 1.58 -5.32
C PHE A 50 11.16 2.60 -5.72
N LEU A 51 11.18 3.80 -5.13
CA LEU A 51 12.17 4.81 -5.51
C LEU A 51 13.58 4.41 -5.04
N PRO A 52 14.62 4.63 -5.86
CA PRO A 52 15.98 4.21 -5.57
C PRO A 52 16.70 5.13 -4.56
N ILE A 53 16.01 5.63 -3.54
CA ILE A 53 16.57 6.52 -2.51
C ILE A 53 17.47 5.70 -1.57
N PRO A 54 18.74 6.10 -1.32
CA PRO A 54 19.70 5.30 -0.55
C PRO A 54 19.19 4.82 0.81
N LEU A 55 18.52 5.70 1.57
CA LEU A 55 17.94 5.37 2.87
C LEU A 55 16.94 4.21 2.80
N PHE A 56 15.99 4.28 1.86
CA PHE A 56 14.94 3.27 1.72
C PHE A 56 15.46 1.95 1.16
N VAL A 57 16.43 2.01 0.25
CA VAL A 57 17.14 0.83 -0.25
C VAL A 57 17.85 0.11 0.90
N GLN A 58 18.62 0.83 1.72
CA GLN A 58 19.37 0.24 2.84
C GLN A 58 18.43 -0.31 3.92
N ARG A 59 17.24 0.29 4.06
CA ARG A 59 16.21 -0.10 5.03
C ARG A 59 15.05 -0.86 4.40
N ARG A 60 15.25 -1.54 3.26
CA ARG A 60 14.17 -2.17 2.46
C ARG A 60 13.25 -3.07 3.29
N LYS A 61 13.83 -3.85 4.22
CA LYS A 61 13.05 -4.66 5.18
C LYS A 61 12.06 -3.77 5.93
N TRP A 62 12.53 -2.73 6.60
CA TRP A 62 11.67 -1.84 7.38
C TRP A 62 10.61 -1.16 6.53
N VAL A 63 10.92 -0.75 5.30
CA VAL A 63 9.93 -0.17 4.37
C VAL A 63 8.87 -1.20 4.01
N ALA A 64 9.25 -2.44 3.69
CA ALA A 64 8.32 -3.53 3.39
C ALA A 64 7.40 -3.84 4.58
N TRP A 65 7.97 -3.95 5.78
CA TRP A 65 7.22 -4.21 7.00
C TRP A 65 6.30 -3.05 7.38
N ALA A 66 6.75 -1.81 7.21
CA ALA A 66 5.91 -0.63 7.40
C ALA A 66 4.73 -0.66 6.41
N TYR A 67 4.98 -1.03 5.15
CA TYR A 67 3.92 -1.12 4.15
C TYR A 67 2.90 -2.22 4.51
N VAL A 68 3.35 -3.43 4.81
CA VAL A 68 2.46 -4.52 5.25
C VAL A 68 1.70 -4.15 6.52
N GLY A 69 2.39 -3.58 7.52
CA GLY A 69 1.79 -3.17 8.78
C GLY A 69 0.73 -2.08 8.61
N TYR A 70 1.01 -1.09 7.76
CA TYR A 70 0.06 -0.03 7.45
C TYR A 70 -1.23 -0.58 6.85
N THR A 71 -1.12 -1.42 5.81
CA THR A 71 -2.27 -2.06 5.16
C THR A 71 -3.04 -2.97 6.14
N LEU A 72 -2.35 -3.67 7.04
CA LEU A 72 -3.01 -4.46 8.09
C LEU A 72 -3.83 -3.57 9.03
N VAL A 73 -3.28 -2.43 9.45
CA VAL A 73 -3.97 -1.49 10.34
C VAL A 73 -5.22 -0.93 9.67
N THR A 74 -5.19 -0.58 8.38
CA THR A 74 -6.38 -0.07 7.68
C THR A 74 -7.49 -1.13 7.61
N ILE A 75 -7.13 -2.38 7.31
CA ILE A 75 -8.07 -3.51 7.31
C ILE A 75 -8.67 -3.70 8.72
N LEU A 76 -7.84 -3.76 9.77
CA LEU A 76 -8.30 -3.99 11.14
C LEU A 76 -9.19 -2.85 11.66
N LEU A 77 -8.84 -1.60 11.36
CA LEU A 77 -9.68 -0.45 11.70
C LEU A 77 -11.02 -0.51 11.00
N TRP A 78 -11.05 -0.88 9.72
CA TRP A 78 -12.31 -1.09 9.02
C TRP A 78 -13.12 -2.27 9.61
N VAL A 79 -12.47 -3.35 10.03
CA VAL A 79 -13.17 -4.44 10.75
C VAL A 79 -13.75 -3.95 12.08
N ALA A 80 -13.07 -3.06 12.80
CA ALA A 80 -13.55 -2.56 14.08
C ALA A 80 -14.70 -1.54 13.95
N ILE A 81 -14.56 -0.56 13.04
CA ILE A 81 -15.42 0.63 13.00
C ILE A 81 -15.85 1.06 11.59
N GLY A 82 -15.50 0.28 10.57
CA GLY A 82 -15.75 0.65 9.18
C GLY A 82 -17.16 0.31 8.68
N GLU A 83 -17.66 1.13 7.75
CA GLU A 83 -18.94 0.93 7.09
C GLU A 83 -18.97 -0.38 6.27
N ARG A 84 -20.08 -1.13 6.37
CA ARG A 84 -20.30 -2.40 5.66
C ARG A 84 -20.99 -2.21 4.30
N SER A 85 -20.50 -1.25 3.52
CA SER A 85 -20.97 -0.98 2.15
C SER A 85 -20.24 -1.86 1.13
N THR A 86 -20.83 -2.03 -0.06
CA THR A 86 -20.20 -2.75 -1.18
C THR A 86 -18.84 -2.15 -1.54
N LEU A 87 -18.76 -0.82 -1.58
CA LEU A 87 -17.49 -0.12 -1.82
C LEU A 87 -16.50 -0.40 -0.69
N GLY A 88 -16.98 -0.42 0.56
CA GLY A 88 -16.23 -0.89 1.72
C GLY A 88 -15.57 -2.24 1.43
N TYR A 89 -16.35 -3.31 1.27
CA TYR A 89 -15.80 -4.65 1.01
C TYR A 89 -14.84 -4.70 -0.19
N LEU A 90 -15.16 -4.00 -1.28
CA LEU A 90 -14.29 -3.95 -2.46
C LEU A 90 -12.92 -3.35 -2.14
N THR A 91 -12.85 -2.21 -1.45
CA THR A 91 -11.57 -1.61 -1.04
C THR A 91 -10.76 -2.59 -0.20
N LYS A 92 -11.39 -3.36 0.69
CA LYS A 92 -10.67 -4.31 1.55
C LYS A 92 -10.15 -5.52 0.77
N ALA A 93 -10.87 -5.97 -0.26
CA ALA A 93 -10.33 -6.96 -1.19
C ALA A 93 -9.07 -6.45 -1.91
N ILE A 94 -9.06 -5.17 -2.32
CA ILE A 94 -7.90 -4.51 -2.93
C ILE A 94 -6.74 -4.42 -1.92
N GLU A 95 -6.99 -4.01 -0.68
CA GLU A 95 -5.98 -3.93 0.37
C GLU A 95 -5.39 -5.30 0.73
N ILE A 96 -6.20 -6.36 0.78
CA ILE A 96 -5.73 -7.73 1.00
C ILE A 96 -4.85 -8.18 -0.17
N ALA A 97 -5.25 -7.93 -1.41
CA ALA A 97 -4.44 -8.22 -2.59
C ALA A 97 -3.11 -7.43 -2.56
N LEU A 98 -3.13 -6.18 -2.11
CA LEU A 98 -1.95 -5.33 -1.96
C LEU A 98 -1.00 -5.88 -0.90
N LEU A 99 -1.54 -6.23 0.27
CA LEU A 99 -0.79 -6.83 1.38
C LEU A 99 -0.06 -8.11 0.93
N ILE A 100 -0.78 -9.01 0.27
CA ILE A 100 -0.21 -10.27 -0.25
C ILE A 100 0.86 -9.95 -1.30
N SER A 101 0.60 -9.02 -2.22
CA SER A 101 1.53 -8.66 -3.28
C SER A 101 2.83 -8.06 -2.73
N VAL A 102 2.75 -7.13 -1.79
CA VAL A 102 3.92 -6.52 -1.13
C VAL A 102 4.71 -7.59 -0.38
N TRP A 103 4.05 -8.48 0.33
CA TRP A 103 4.72 -9.57 1.05
C TRP A 103 5.46 -10.52 0.11
N LEU A 104 4.82 -10.93 -0.99
CA LEU A 104 5.43 -11.80 -1.99
C LEU A 104 6.61 -11.12 -2.71
N ASP A 105 6.50 -9.84 -3.07
CA ASP A 105 7.58 -9.09 -3.71
C ASP A 105 8.78 -8.95 -2.75
N TYR A 106 8.52 -8.62 -1.48
CA TYR A 106 9.56 -8.54 -0.45
C TYR A 106 10.27 -9.89 -0.25
N ARG A 107 9.55 -11.01 -0.29
CA ARG A 107 10.15 -12.34 -0.15
C ARG A 107 10.97 -12.78 -1.36
N ARG A 108 10.70 -12.23 -2.55
CA ARG A 108 11.40 -12.55 -3.80
C ARG A 108 12.70 -11.77 -3.98
N ARG A 109 12.85 -10.62 -3.33
CA ARG A 109 13.95 -9.65 -3.55
C ARG A 109 14.91 -9.60 -2.37
#